data_AF-A0AAV4FVR7-F1
#
_entry.id   AF-A0AAV4FVR7-F1
#
_cell.length_a   1.000
_cell.length_b   1.000
_cell.length_c   1.000
_cell.angle_alpha   90.00
_cell.angle_beta   90.00
_cell.angle_gamma   90.00
#
_symmetry.space_group_name_H-M   'P 1'
#
loop_
_entity.id
_entity.type
_entity.pdbx_description
1 polymer ?
#
loop_
_entity_poly.entity_id
_entity_poly.type
_entity_poly.pdbx_seq_one_letter_code
_entity_poly.pdbx_strand_id
1 'polypeptide(L)'
;MDMTEMEMKQHIDDIDPSRLESLLELALRTSTANVDPFKDDLRVDLLPFDLTSQLLQIMAIDSKREKEYRMDPTDMRLSGLESFSFDYVVKWPTSLVISRKALIRYQILFRHLFYCKHVERQLCSVWKSNMQAKAYGRSRWYSAAFALRQRMLNFVQNFEYYMMFEVIEPNWHDFQQNMAKVSNVDDVLAFHGDFLDCCLKDCMLTSTELLRIVHKLLVVCVTFSNYVQVLAEHVDHILRDENFEQTIMRFDTNFSRHLLELLDKIMDEFTNSYEHKLFNIVNRLDFNGYYTEKLEAMSAERTMADYSLREESKNTSKTFKSFYVVIFQAPVAVPSRLSPPSILSLLGMCLASIRASHEEASQNTSLFLNRA
;
A
#
# COMPACT_ATOMS: atom_id res chain seq x y z
N MET A 1 -10.90 -7.57 9.75
CA MET A 1 -11.12 -7.79 8.30
C MET A 1 -11.96 -9.02 8.02
N ASP A 2 -11.64 -10.22 8.55
CA ASP A 2 -12.53 -11.40 8.36
C ASP A 2 -13.94 -11.17 8.94
N MET A 3 -14.00 -10.62 10.17
CA MET A 3 -15.27 -10.36 10.86
C MET A 3 -16.16 -9.31 10.19
N THR A 4 -15.57 -8.45 9.35
CA THR A 4 -16.24 -7.29 8.72
C THR A 4 -16.36 -7.47 7.21
N GLU A 5 -16.06 -8.65 6.65
CA GLU A 5 -15.93 -8.83 5.21
C GLU A 5 -17.24 -8.54 4.46
N MET A 6 -18.38 -8.88 5.05
CA MET A 6 -19.69 -8.69 4.43
C MET A 6 -20.11 -7.21 4.45
N GLU A 7 -19.79 -6.50 5.52
CA GLU A 7 -20.05 -5.08 5.70
C GLU A 7 -19.18 -4.25 4.76
N MET A 8 -17.89 -4.61 4.61
CA MET A 8 -16.96 -3.88 3.75
C MET A 8 -17.30 -3.97 2.25
N LYS A 9 -18.09 -4.96 1.83
CA LYS A 9 -18.58 -5.10 0.44
C LYS A 9 -19.82 -4.26 0.13
N GLN A 10 -20.52 -3.78 1.16
CA GLN A 10 -21.73 -2.98 1.00
C GLN A 10 -21.41 -1.55 0.58
N HIS A 11 -22.41 -0.85 0.05
CA HIS A 11 -22.32 0.59 -0.17
C HIS A 11 -22.25 1.32 1.18
N ILE A 12 -21.56 2.46 1.23
CA ILE A 12 -21.36 3.22 2.48
C ILE A 12 -22.68 3.52 3.22
N ASP A 13 -23.75 3.84 2.48
CA ASP A 13 -25.08 4.18 3.05
C ASP A 13 -25.81 2.99 3.68
N ASP A 14 -25.47 1.77 3.28
CA ASP A 14 -26.11 0.54 3.77
C ASP A 14 -25.44 0.01 5.05
N ILE A 15 -24.29 0.57 5.44
CA ILE A 15 -23.49 0.10 6.55
C ILE A 15 -23.96 0.74 7.85
N ASP A 16 -24.32 -0.10 8.82
CA ASP A 16 -24.62 0.32 10.19
C ASP A 16 -23.31 0.60 10.97
N PRO A 17 -23.02 1.84 11.38
CA PRO A 17 -21.81 2.18 12.12
C PRO A 17 -21.73 1.48 13.48
N SER A 18 -22.87 1.27 14.14
CA SER A 18 -22.91 0.63 15.46
C SER A 18 -22.47 -0.84 15.42
N ARG A 19 -22.77 -1.50 14.30
CA ARG A 19 -22.32 -2.85 14.00
C ARG A 19 -20.81 -2.90 13.78
N LEU A 20 -20.23 -1.96 13.03
CA LEU A 20 -18.79 -1.89 12.82
C LEU A 20 -18.03 -1.67 14.14
N GLU A 21 -18.53 -0.81 15.01
CA GLU A 21 -17.98 -0.59 16.35
C GLU A 21 -18.02 -1.87 17.20
N SER A 22 -19.16 -2.57 17.19
CA SER A 22 -19.29 -3.85 17.90
C SER A 22 -18.31 -4.92 17.39
N LEU A 23 -18.10 -4.98 16.06
CA LEU A 23 -17.14 -5.89 15.44
C LEU A 23 -15.70 -5.50 15.75
N LEU A 24 -15.38 -4.21 15.83
CA LEU A 24 -14.08 -3.72 16.26
C LEU A 24 -13.82 -4.11 17.72
N GLU A 25 -14.77 -3.87 18.62
CA GLU A 25 -14.66 -4.23 20.04
C GLU A 25 -14.41 -5.74 20.22
N LEU A 26 -15.12 -6.57 19.46
CA LEU A 26 -14.91 -8.02 19.45
C LEU A 26 -13.51 -8.38 18.93
N ALA A 27 -13.05 -7.75 17.85
CA ALA A 27 -11.73 -7.99 17.28
C ALA A 27 -10.61 -7.57 18.26
N LEU A 28 -10.76 -6.44 18.95
CA LEU A 28 -9.80 -5.98 19.96
C LEU A 28 -9.73 -6.96 21.13
N ARG A 29 -10.88 -7.40 21.67
CA ARG A 29 -10.95 -8.33 22.80
C ARG A 29 -10.40 -9.71 22.50
N THR A 30 -10.59 -10.20 21.28
CA THR A 30 -10.11 -11.52 20.84
C THR A 30 -8.65 -11.52 20.40
N SER A 31 -8.05 -10.34 20.26
CA SER A 31 -6.66 -10.18 19.86
C SER A 31 -5.68 -10.06 21.03
N THR A 32 -4.39 -10.08 20.71
CA THR A 32 -3.32 -9.73 21.65
C THR A 32 -3.35 -8.26 22.07
N ALA A 33 -4.09 -7.38 21.39
CA ALA A 33 -4.24 -5.98 21.76
C ALA A 33 -5.19 -5.77 22.96
N ASN A 34 -5.86 -6.83 23.45
CA ASN A 34 -6.74 -6.73 24.62
C ASN A 34 -6.00 -6.29 25.90
N VAL A 35 -4.67 -6.45 25.96
CA VAL A 35 -3.85 -6.01 27.10
C VAL A 35 -3.52 -4.52 27.07
N ASP A 36 -3.81 -3.81 25.98
CA ASP A 36 -3.49 -2.40 25.83
C ASP A 36 -4.44 -1.52 26.69
N PRO A 37 -3.93 -0.66 27.59
CA PRO A 37 -4.75 0.23 28.40
C PRO A 37 -5.58 1.26 27.62
N PHE A 38 -5.14 1.61 26.41
CA PHE A 38 -5.73 2.67 25.58
C PHE A 38 -6.55 2.13 24.40
N LYS A 39 -6.79 0.81 24.35
CA LYS A 39 -7.57 0.17 23.27
C LYS A 39 -8.98 0.76 23.06
N ASP A 40 -9.58 1.31 24.12
CA ASP A 40 -10.95 1.87 24.09
C ASP A 40 -11.03 3.28 23.46
N ASP A 41 -9.87 3.90 23.20
CA ASP A 41 -9.77 5.19 22.51
C ASP A 41 -9.82 5.03 20.97
N LEU A 42 -9.70 3.80 20.45
CA LEU A 42 -9.83 3.49 19.02
C LEU A 42 -11.31 3.47 18.60
N ARG A 43 -11.62 4.13 17.49
CA ARG A 43 -12.98 4.23 16.92
C ARG A 43 -12.97 3.89 15.44
N VAL A 44 -14.13 3.47 14.94
CA VAL A 44 -14.36 3.31 13.51
C VAL A 44 -14.92 4.60 12.94
N ASP A 45 -14.40 5.01 11.79
CA ASP A 45 -14.92 6.14 11.02
C ASP A 45 -15.13 5.73 9.56
N LEU A 46 -16.19 6.27 8.95
CA LEU A 46 -16.51 6.06 7.53
C LEU A 46 -16.36 7.39 6.80
N LEU A 47 -15.29 7.53 6.04
CA LEU A 47 -14.96 8.76 5.35
C LEU A 47 -15.77 8.88 4.06
N PRO A 48 -16.24 10.09 3.70
CA PRO A 48 -17.06 10.32 2.50
C PRO A 48 -16.24 10.35 1.19
N PHE A 49 -15.00 9.91 1.22
CA PHE A 49 -14.07 9.93 0.08
C PHE A 49 -13.11 8.74 0.14
N ASP A 50 -12.62 8.26 -1.01
CA ASP A 50 -11.54 7.26 -1.08
C ASP A 50 -10.16 7.87 -0.76
N LEU A 51 -9.14 7.03 -0.64
CA LEU A 51 -7.77 7.45 -0.31
C LEU A 51 -7.12 8.30 -1.42
N THR A 52 -7.33 7.94 -2.68
CA THR A 52 -6.77 8.65 -3.83
C THR A 52 -7.37 10.05 -3.91
N SER A 53 -8.69 10.15 -3.79
CA SER A 53 -9.44 11.40 -3.75
C SER A 53 -9.02 12.27 -2.57
N GLN A 54 -8.86 11.70 -1.38
CA GLN A 54 -8.35 12.40 -0.19
C GLN A 54 -6.97 13.02 -0.45
N LEU A 55 -6.03 12.22 -0.97
CA LEU A 55 -4.66 12.65 -1.21
C LEU A 55 -4.58 13.70 -2.31
N LEU A 56 -5.30 13.52 -3.41
CA LEU A 56 -5.37 14.51 -4.48
C LEU A 56 -5.94 15.84 -3.97
N GLN A 57 -6.97 15.79 -3.12
CA GLN A 57 -7.53 17.00 -2.51
C GLN A 57 -6.51 17.69 -1.59
N ILE A 58 -5.82 16.94 -0.73
CA ILE A 58 -4.79 17.49 0.18
C ILE A 58 -3.63 18.11 -0.61
N MET A 59 -3.17 17.45 -1.66
CA MET A 59 -2.09 17.95 -2.52
C MET A 59 -2.52 19.13 -3.39
N ALA A 60 -3.82 19.29 -3.63
CA ALA A 60 -4.37 20.42 -4.36
C ALA A 60 -4.58 21.68 -3.48
N ILE A 61 -4.52 21.55 -2.15
CA ILE A 61 -4.58 22.68 -1.21
C ILE A 61 -3.46 23.68 -1.59
N ASP A 62 -3.82 24.97 -1.68
CA ASP A 62 -2.95 26.09 -2.09
C ASP A 62 -2.51 26.10 -3.57
N SER A 63 -2.99 25.17 -4.41
CA SER A 63 -2.73 25.18 -5.85
C SER A 63 -3.86 25.86 -6.65
N LYS A 64 -3.56 26.46 -7.81
CA LYS A 64 -4.58 26.98 -8.76
C LYS A 64 -5.59 25.92 -9.25
N ARG A 65 -5.39 24.64 -8.89
CA ARG A 65 -6.20 23.47 -9.28
C ARG A 65 -7.19 23.01 -8.21
N GLU A 66 -7.37 23.73 -7.10
CA GLU A 66 -8.31 23.36 -6.04
C GLU A 66 -9.75 23.10 -6.57
N LYS A 67 -10.18 23.82 -7.61
CA LYS A 67 -11.50 23.63 -8.25
C LYS A 67 -11.58 22.37 -9.14
N GLU A 68 -10.46 21.86 -9.63
CA GLU A 68 -10.39 20.67 -10.50
C GLU A 68 -10.54 19.37 -9.69
N TYR A 69 -10.19 19.41 -8.39
CA TYR A 69 -10.24 18.27 -7.47
C TYR A 69 -11.34 18.35 -6.42
N ARG A 70 -12.23 19.36 -6.48
CA ARG A 70 -13.48 19.36 -5.71
C ARG A 70 -14.43 18.33 -6.32
N MET A 71 -14.43 17.14 -5.75
CA MET A 71 -15.37 16.09 -6.11
C MET A 71 -16.75 16.41 -5.51
N ASP A 72 -17.79 16.23 -6.29
CA ASP A 72 -19.18 16.34 -5.83
C ASP A 72 -19.51 15.05 -5.05
N PRO A 73 -19.89 15.11 -3.76
CA PRO A 73 -20.11 13.92 -2.92
C PRO A 73 -21.12 12.92 -3.50
N THR A 74 -22.00 13.37 -4.39
CA THR A 74 -23.09 12.60 -4.99
C THR A 74 -22.63 11.62 -6.08
N ASP A 75 -21.43 11.80 -6.65
CA ASP A 75 -20.93 10.98 -7.76
C ASP A 75 -20.08 9.79 -7.32
N MET A 76 -19.68 9.71 -6.05
CA MET A 76 -18.82 8.65 -5.53
C MET A 76 -19.62 7.50 -4.90
N ARG A 77 -19.79 6.42 -5.67
CA ARG A 77 -20.30 5.13 -5.16
C ARG A 77 -19.18 4.40 -4.42
N LEU A 78 -18.99 4.72 -3.14
CA LEU A 78 -17.95 4.13 -2.31
C LEU A 78 -18.42 2.84 -1.66
N SER A 79 -17.54 1.85 -1.65
CA SER A 79 -17.70 0.67 -0.80
C SER A 79 -17.33 0.97 0.66
N GLY A 80 -17.81 0.13 1.58
CA GLY A 80 -17.35 0.14 2.97
C GLY A 80 -15.83 0.02 3.09
N LEU A 81 -15.21 -0.81 2.25
CA LEU A 81 -13.76 -1.00 2.22
C LEU A 81 -13.00 0.30 1.93
N GLU A 82 -13.47 1.07 0.93
CA GLU A 82 -12.80 2.30 0.50
C GLU A 82 -13.02 3.43 1.50
N SER A 83 -14.17 3.48 2.17
CA SER A 83 -14.53 4.52 3.14
C SER A 83 -13.98 4.26 4.55
N PHE A 84 -13.66 3.01 4.89
CA PHE A 84 -13.21 2.62 6.23
C PHE A 84 -11.91 3.31 6.66
N SER A 85 -11.94 3.89 7.86
CA SER A 85 -10.78 4.43 8.56
C SER A 85 -10.90 4.18 10.06
N PHE A 86 -9.77 4.21 10.76
CA PHE A 86 -9.77 4.35 12.21
C PHE A 86 -9.72 5.83 12.60
N ASP A 87 -10.39 6.18 13.69
CA ASP A 87 -10.15 7.41 14.43
C ASP A 87 -9.62 7.08 15.83
N TYR A 88 -8.99 8.05 16.47
CA TYR A 88 -8.38 7.86 17.78
C TYR A 88 -8.67 9.04 18.70
N VAL A 89 -9.28 8.75 19.84
CA VAL A 89 -9.66 9.74 20.83
C VAL A 89 -8.45 10.13 21.68
N VAL A 90 -7.85 11.28 21.35
CA VAL A 90 -6.73 11.82 22.13
C VAL A 90 -7.23 12.85 23.14
N LYS A 91 -6.97 12.63 24.42
CA LYS A 91 -7.33 13.56 25.49
C LYS A 91 -6.28 14.67 25.64
N TRP A 92 -6.68 15.78 26.23
CA TRP A 92 -5.70 16.77 26.69
C TRP A 92 -4.85 16.14 27.83
N PRO A 93 -3.53 16.40 27.92
CA PRO A 93 -2.72 17.32 27.10
C PRO A 93 -2.09 16.72 25.84
N THR A 94 -2.17 15.40 25.63
CA THR A 94 -1.47 14.71 24.53
C THR A 94 -1.99 15.12 23.14
N SER A 95 -3.19 15.68 23.06
CA SER A 95 -3.76 16.29 21.86
C SER A 95 -2.95 17.47 21.29
N LEU A 96 -2.05 18.06 22.09
CA LEU A 96 -1.12 19.10 21.61
C LEU A 96 -0.08 18.54 20.64
N VAL A 97 0.36 17.31 20.88
CA VAL A 97 1.32 16.59 20.03
C VAL A 97 0.58 15.81 18.95
N ILE A 98 -0.35 14.94 19.36
CA ILE A 98 -1.17 14.16 18.44
C ILE A 98 -2.37 15.00 18.00
N SER A 99 -2.06 16.01 17.19
CA SER A 99 -3.06 16.91 16.61
C SER A 99 -3.94 16.21 15.58
N ARG A 100 -5.10 16.82 15.23
CA ARG A 100 -5.94 16.32 14.13
C ARG A 100 -5.17 16.20 12.81
N LYS A 101 -4.20 17.09 12.55
CA LYS A 101 -3.33 17.01 11.37
C LYS A 101 -2.46 15.75 11.39
N ALA A 102 -1.91 15.37 12.54
CA ALA A 102 -1.15 14.14 12.68
C ALA A 102 -2.03 12.89 12.53
N LEU A 103 -3.23 12.90 13.14
CA LEU A 103 -4.19 11.80 12.99
C LEU A 103 -4.58 11.55 11.53
N ILE A 104 -4.82 12.60 10.74
CA ILE A 104 -5.11 12.46 9.30
C ILE A 104 -3.94 11.76 8.56
N ARG A 105 -2.68 12.10 8.87
CA ARG A 105 -1.51 11.44 8.27
C ARG A 105 -1.45 9.95 8.64
N TYR A 106 -1.72 9.60 9.90
CA TYR A 106 -1.83 8.21 10.33
C TYR A 106 -2.98 7.47 9.62
N GLN A 107 -4.14 8.12 9.46
CA GLN A 107 -5.28 7.56 8.74
C GLN A 107 -4.93 7.23 7.28
N ILE A 108 -4.23 8.14 6.60
CA ILE A 108 -3.77 7.92 5.22
C ILE A 108 -2.85 6.69 5.14
N LEU A 109 -1.84 6.61 6.02
CA LEU A 109 -0.93 5.45 6.10
C LEU A 109 -1.71 4.16 6.34
N PHE A 110 -2.61 4.17 7.33
CA PHE A 110 -3.46 3.04 7.66
C PHE A 110 -4.29 2.58 6.47
N ARG A 111 -5.02 3.49 5.82
CA ARG A 111 -5.91 3.19 4.68
C ARG A 111 -5.12 2.58 3.52
N HIS A 112 -3.91 3.06 3.27
CA HIS A 112 -3.05 2.52 2.23
C HIS A 112 -2.62 1.07 2.52
N LEU A 113 -2.11 0.81 3.73
CA LEU A 113 -1.73 -0.53 4.17
C LEU A 113 -2.93 -1.48 4.22
N PHE A 114 -4.07 -0.98 4.71
CA PHE A 114 -5.31 -1.74 4.82
C PHE A 114 -5.80 -2.22 3.46
N TYR A 115 -5.75 -1.36 2.43
CA TYR A 115 -6.12 -1.74 1.08
C TYR A 115 -5.17 -2.77 0.48
N CYS A 116 -3.85 -2.60 0.61
CA CYS A 116 -2.87 -3.60 0.17
C CYS A 116 -3.15 -4.98 0.80
N LYS A 117 -3.46 -4.97 2.11
CA LYS A 117 -3.76 -6.18 2.86
C LYS A 117 -5.06 -6.85 2.44
N HIS A 118 -6.06 -6.06 2.08
CA HIS A 118 -7.28 -6.57 1.47
C HIS A 118 -6.97 -7.28 0.14
N VAL A 119 -6.17 -6.66 -0.74
CA VAL A 119 -5.80 -7.26 -2.04
C VAL A 119 -5.00 -8.55 -1.86
N GLU A 120 -4.03 -8.58 -0.94
CA GLU A 120 -3.28 -9.80 -0.61
C GLU A 120 -4.22 -10.94 -0.18
N ARG A 121 -5.17 -10.65 0.73
CA ARG A 121 -6.16 -11.62 1.20
C ARG A 121 -7.06 -12.12 0.07
N GLN A 122 -7.50 -11.25 -0.84
CA GLN A 122 -8.29 -11.65 -2.02
C GLN A 122 -7.51 -12.62 -2.92
N LEU A 123 -6.25 -12.30 -3.24
CA LEU A 123 -5.37 -13.16 -4.05
C LEU A 123 -5.07 -14.51 -3.38
N CYS A 124 -5.06 -14.56 -2.05
CA CYS A 124 -4.91 -15.78 -1.26
C CYS A 124 -6.22 -16.59 -1.17
N SER A 125 -7.37 -15.93 -1.09
CA SER A 125 -8.68 -16.58 -1.06
C SER A 125 -8.93 -17.36 -2.36
N VAL A 126 -8.62 -16.75 -3.50
CA VAL A 126 -8.67 -17.40 -4.84
C VAL A 126 -7.95 -18.75 -4.86
N TRP A 127 -6.81 -18.88 -4.17
CA TRP A 127 -6.06 -20.13 -4.11
C TRP A 127 -6.85 -21.27 -3.44
N LYS A 128 -7.59 -20.97 -2.37
CA LYS A 128 -8.37 -21.97 -1.62
C LYS A 128 -9.51 -22.53 -2.47
N SER A 129 -10.22 -21.66 -3.18
CA SER A 129 -11.31 -22.03 -4.10
C SER A 129 -10.76 -22.83 -5.30
N ASN A 130 -9.61 -22.41 -5.83
CA ASN A 130 -9.01 -23.05 -7.01
C ASN A 130 -8.39 -24.43 -6.70
N MET A 131 -7.94 -24.69 -5.45
CA MET A 131 -7.53 -26.04 -5.01
C MET A 131 -8.68 -27.06 -5.09
N GLN A 132 -9.93 -26.63 -4.87
CA GLN A 132 -11.10 -27.50 -5.01
C GLN A 132 -11.44 -27.73 -6.50
N ALA A 133 -11.20 -26.73 -7.36
CA ALA A 133 -11.37 -26.83 -8.81
C ALA A 133 -10.33 -27.74 -9.50
N LYS A 134 -9.15 -27.98 -8.90
CA LYS A 134 -8.14 -28.94 -9.41
C LYS A 134 -8.67 -30.36 -9.57
N ALA A 135 -9.75 -30.72 -8.89
CA ALA A 135 -10.41 -32.00 -9.06
C ALA A 135 -10.98 -32.20 -10.48
N TYR A 136 -11.21 -31.11 -11.23
CA TYR A 136 -11.95 -31.12 -12.50
C TYR A 136 -11.11 -31.02 -13.79
N GLY A 137 -9.77 -31.01 -13.70
CA GLY A 137 -8.91 -31.27 -14.87
C GLY A 137 -7.67 -30.39 -15.00
N ARG A 138 -6.61 -30.97 -15.58
CA ARG A 138 -5.31 -30.33 -15.88
C ARG A 138 -5.39 -29.44 -17.13
N SER A 139 -6.16 -28.36 -17.09
CA SER A 139 -6.20 -27.44 -18.23
C SER A 139 -4.99 -26.49 -18.27
N ARG A 140 -4.46 -26.21 -19.47
CA ARG A 140 -3.33 -25.29 -19.70
C ARG A 140 -3.62 -23.87 -19.21
N TRP A 141 -4.86 -23.40 -19.34
CA TRP A 141 -5.27 -22.08 -18.89
C TRP A 141 -5.22 -21.93 -17.36
N TYR A 142 -5.42 -23.03 -16.62
CA TYR A 142 -5.33 -23.04 -15.15
C TYR A 142 -3.91 -22.70 -14.71
N SER A 143 -2.90 -23.22 -15.43
CA SER A 143 -1.50 -22.94 -15.15
C SER A 143 -1.16 -21.47 -15.41
N ALA A 144 -1.67 -20.87 -16.49
CA ALA A 144 -1.44 -19.47 -16.83
C ALA A 144 -2.06 -18.52 -15.78
N ALA A 145 -3.32 -18.75 -15.40
CA ALA A 145 -3.99 -17.98 -14.36
C ALA A 145 -3.29 -18.11 -13.01
N PHE A 146 -2.80 -19.32 -12.67
CA PHE A 146 -2.06 -19.54 -11.43
C PHE A 146 -0.71 -18.82 -11.41
N ALA A 147 0.04 -18.85 -12.52
CA ALA A 147 1.29 -18.13 -12.65
C ALA A 147 1.09 -16.61 -12.52
N LEU A 148 0.04 -16.07 -13.17
CA LEU A 148 -0.31 -14.65 -13.05
C LEU A 148 -0.66 -14.28 -11.61
N ARG A 149 -1.53 -15.05 -10.95
CA ARG A 149 -1.89 -14.85 -9.54
C ARG A 149 -0.65 -14.85 -8.64
N GLN A 150 0.30 -15.78 -8.86
CA GLN A 150 1.52 -15.84 -8.07
C GLN A 150 2.40 -14.60 -8.27
N ARG A 151 2.48 -14.08 -9.50
CA ARG A 151 3.19 -12.83 -9.79
C ARG A 151 2.54 -11.62 -9.11
N MET A 152 1.21 -11.51 -9.20
CA MET A 152 0.44 -10.47 -8.50
C MET A 152 0.63 -10.53 -6.98
N LEU A 153 0.53 -11.73 -6.40
CA LEU A 153 0.73 -11.94 -4.97
C LEU A 153 2.15 -11.58 -4.54
N ASN A 154 3.16 -12.01 -5.30
CA ASN A 154 4.55 -11.68 -5.01
C ASN A 154 4.77 -10.16 -5.03
N PHE A 155 4.19 -9.44 -5.99
CA PHE A 155 4.25 -7.98 -6.02
C PHE A 155 3.64 -7.37 -4.75
N VAL A 156 2.39 -7.70 -4.42
CA VAL A 156 1.69 -7.10 -3.26
C VAL A 156 2.42 -7.42 -1.95
N GLN A 157 2.90 -8.65 -1.77
CA GLN A 157 3.63 -9.03 -0.56
C GLN A 157 4.97 -8.32 -0.42
N ASN A 158 5.73 -8.16 -1.51
CA ASN A 158 6.98 -7.39 -1.46
C ASN A 158 6.71 -5.90 -1.26
N PHE A 159 5.62 -5.37 -1.81
CA PHE A 159 5.20 -3.99 -1.57
C PHE A 159 4.81 -3.74 -0.12
N GLU A 160 4.01 -4.63 0.49
CA GLU A 160 3.71 -4.58 1.93
C GLU A 160 4.97 -4.69 2.78
N TYR A 161 5.86 -5.62 2.44
CA TYR A 161 7.10 -5.80 3.17
C TYR A 161 7.92 -4.51 3.14
N TYR A 162 8.09 -3.91 1.97
CA TYR A 162 8.83 -2.66 1.79
C TYR A 162 8.29 -1.56 2.73
N MET A 163 6.99 -1.29 2.66
CA MET A 163 6.37 -0.26 3.50
C MET A 163 6.55 -0.55 4.99
N MET A 164 6.44 -1.80 5.40
CA MET A 164 6.52 -2.16 6.82
C MET A 164 7.96 -2.16 7.35
N PHE A 165 8.86 -2.89 6.70
CA PHE A 165 10.18 -3.21 7.25
C PHE A 165 11.31 -2.30 6.75
N GLU A 166 11.14 -1.67 5.58
CA GLU A 166 12.17 -0.77 5.03
C GLU A 166 11.82 0.70 5.18
N VAL A 167 10.54 1.01 5.43
CA VAL A 167 10.05 2.38 5.62
C VAL A 167 9.58 2.62 7.05
N ILE A 168 8.50 1.98 7.50
CA ILE A 168 7.85 2.31 8.78
C ILE A 168 8.73 1.90 9.97
N GLU A 169 9.20 0.66 10.02
CA GLU A 169 9.99 0.16 11.16
C GLU A 169 11.29 0.95 11.38
N PRO A 170 12.12 1.25 10.36
CA PRO A 170 13.35 2.01 10.57
C PRO A 170 13.07 3.47 10.99
N ASN A 171 12.09 4.13 10.36
CA ASN A 171 11.73 5.50 10.72
C ASN A 171 11.14 5.56 12.15
N TRP A 172 10.40 4.53 12.57
CA TRP A 172 9.89 4.41 13.94
C TRP A 172 11.04 4.26 14.95
N HIS A 173 12.00 3.39 14.66
CA HIS A 173 13.17 3.20 15.50
C HIS A 173 13.99 4.50 15.64
N ASP A 174 14.21 5.23 14.55
CA ASP A 174 14.91 6.52 14.59
C ASP A 174 14.13 7.57 15.38
N PHE A 175 12.81 7.63 15.20
CA PHE A 175 11.93 8.49 15.99
C PHE A 175 12.05 8.19 17.49
N GLN A 176 11.99 6.92 17.89
CA GLN A 176 12.12 6.52 19.29
C GLN A 176 13.49 6.90 19.88
N GLN A 177 14.57 6.74 19.11
CA GLN A 177 15.90 7.17 19.55
C GLN A 177 16.03 8.69 19.69
N ASN A 178 15.39 9.46 18.81
CA ASN A 178 15.36 10.91 18.88
C ASN A 178 14.51 11.39 20.05
N MET A 179 13.38 10.72 20.29
CA MET A 179 12.46 11.01 21.39
C MET A 179 13.12 10.86 22.76
N ALA A 180 14.03 9.90 22.91
CA ALA A 180 14.84 9.73 24.12
C ALA A 180 15.83 10.89 24.39
N LYS A 181 16.10 11.76 23.40
CA LYS A 181 17.04 12.89 23.49
C LYS A 181 16.34 14.24 23.56
N VAL A 182 15.01 14.27 23.53
CA VAL A 182 14.22 15.50 23.47
C VAL A 182 14.39 16.33 24.75
N SER A 183 14.54 17.64 24.56
CA SER A 183 14.69 18.60 25.65
C SER A 183 13.46 19.49 25.87
N ASN A 184 12.63 19.68 24.85
CA ASN A 184 11.49 20.59 24.87
C ASN A 184 10.32 20.05 24.02
N VAL A 185 9.14 20.67 24.13
CA VAL A 185 7.94 20.21 23.41
C VAL A 185 8.03 20.45 21.90
N ASP A 186 8.75 21.47 21.46
CA ASP A 186 8.94 21.76 20.04
C ASP A 186 9.76 20.65 19.36
N ASP A 187 10.77 20.09 20.04
CA ASP A 187 11.53 18.93 19.55
C ASP A 187 10.60 17.71 19.37
N VAL A 188 9.65 17.48 20.30
CA VAL A 188 8.66 16.40 20.17
C VAL A 188 7.83 16.58 18.90
N LEU A 189 7.30 17.79 18.70
CA LEU A 189 6.47 18.12 17.55
C LEU A 189 7.25 17.98 16.24
N ALA A 190 8.51 18.42 16.22
CA ALA A 190 9.38 18.31 15.07
C ALA A 190 9.68 16.84 14.72
N PHE A 191 10.19 16.05 15.66
CA PHE A 191 10.52 14.65 15.40
C PHE A 191 9.29 13.80 15.04
N HIS A 192 8.14 14.09 15.64
CA HIS A 192 6.89 13.41 15.29
C HIS A 192 6.40 13.76 13.89
N GLY A 193 6.52 15.05 13.51
CA GLY A 193 6.24 15.52 12.16
C GLY A 193 7.16 14.88 11.13
N ASP A 194 8.46 14.89 11.38
CA ASP A 194 9.48 14.31 10.50
C ASP A 194 9.28 12.81 10.30
N PHE A 195 8.94 12.08 11.36
CA PHE A 195 8.57 10.65 11.27
C PHE A 195 7.42 10.42 10.29
N LEU A 196 6.32 11.16 10.47
CA LEU A 196 5.13 11.02 9.65
C LEU A 196 5.38 11.42 8.19
N ASP A 197 6.08 12.53 7.96
CA ASP A 197 6.36 13.03 6.63
C ASP A 197 7.34 12.09 5.90
N CYS A 198 8.34 11.53 6.59
CA CYS A 198 9.21 10.46 6.04
C CYS A 198 8.39 9.22 5.66
N CYS A 199 7.52 8.73 6.55
CA CYS A 199 6.69 7.56 6.25
C CYS A 199 5.74 7.79 5.07
N LEU A 200 5.08 8.94 5.00
CA LEU A 200 4.19 9.26 3.87
C LEU A 200 4.96 9.35 2.55
N LYS A 201 6.13 9.99 2.57
CA LYS A 201 6.97 10.13 1.39
C LYS A 201 7.49 8.78 0.89
N ASP A 202 8.15 8.04 1.77
CA ASP A 202 8.80 6.76 1.45
C ASP A 202 7.76 5.66 1.11
N CYS A 203 6.51 5.77 1.58
CA CYS A 203 5.41 4.90 1.14
C CYS A 203 4.76 5.31 -0.20
N MET A 204 5.37 6.24 -0.95
CA MET A 204 4.90 6.72 -2.26
C MET A 204 3.55 7.47 -2.22
N LEU A 205 3.15 8.01 -1.07
CA LEU A 205 1.86 8.70 -0.89
C LEU A 205 1.94 10.20 -1.24
N THR A 206 3.15 10.74 -1.41
CA THR A 206 3.39 12.15 -1.79
C THR A 206 3.53 12.35 -3.29
N SER A 207 3.76 11.30 -4.07
CA SER A 207 3.84 11.37 -5.55
C SER A 207 2.52 10.90 -6.15
N THR A 208 1.74 11.83 -6.72
CA THR A 208 0.45 11.49 -7.36
C THR A 208 0.60 10.51 -8.51
N GLU A 209 1.76 10.50 -9.19
CA GLU A 209 2.02 9.61 -10.31
C GLU A 209 2.25 8.17 -9.82
N LEU A 210 3.16 7.97 -8.87
CA LEU A 210 3.42 6.66 -8.26
C LEU A 210 2.15 6.09 -7.62
N LEU A 211 1.44 6.91 -6.83
CA LEU A 211 0.19 6.51 -6.19
C LEU A 211 -0.85 6.00 -7.21
N ARG A 212 -1.02 6.70 -8.34
CA ARG A 212 -1.95 6.28 -9.39
C ARG A 212 -1.55 4.95 -10.03
N ILE A 213 -0.25 4.72 -10.24
CA ILE A 213 0.24 3.47 -10.83
C ILE A 213 0.04 2.30 -9.85
N VAL A 214 0.42 2.47 -8.57
CA VAL A 214 0.19 1.48 -7.52
C VAL A 214 -1.30 1.16 -7.38
N HIS A 215 -2.16 2.19 -7.36
CA HIS A 215 -3.60 1.99 -7.28
C HIS A 215 -4.13 1.18 -8.48
N LYS A 216 -3.72 1.50 -9.72
CA LYS A 216 -4.09 0.72 -10.91
C LYS A 216 -3.63 -0.73 -10.82
N LEU A 217 -2.42 -1.00 -10.32
CA LEU A 217 -1.93 -2.37 -10.09
C LEU A 217 -2.82 -3.14 -9.12
N LEU A 218 -3.14 -2.54 -7.97
CA LEU A 218 -3.99 -3.15 -6.96
C LEU A 218 -5.41 -3.41 -7.48
N VAL A 219 -5.99 -2.48 -8.25
CA VAL A 219 -7.29 -2.67 -8.92
C VAL A 219 -7.26 -3.82 -9.92
N VAL A 220 -6.18 -3.96 -10.70
CA VAL A 220 -6.01 -5.12 -11.62
C VAL A 220 -5.98 -6.43 -10.83
N CYS A 221 -5.28 -6.48 -9.69
CA CYS A 221 -5.25 -7.65 -8.81
C CYS A 221 -6.63 -8.03 -8.25
N VAL A 222 -7.40 -7.04 -7.80
CA VAL A 222 -8.77 -7.25 -7.28
C VAL A 222 -9.71 -7.72 -8.40
N THR A 223 -9.68 -7.05 -9.56
CA THR A 223 -10.52 -7.40 -10.71
C THR A 223 -10.24 -8.82 -11.20
N PHE A 224 -8.95 -9.19 -11.28
CA PHE A 224 -8.53 -10.55 -11.56
C PHE A 224 -9.05 -11.55 -10.52
N SER A 225 -8.94 -11.22 -9.22
CA SER A 225 -9.37 -12.09 -8.13
C SER A 225 -10.89 -12.35 -8.18
N ASN A 226 -11.68 -11.30 -8.38
CA ASN A 226 -13.14 -11.40 -8.50
C ASN A 226 -13.53 -12.22 -9.73
N TYR A 227 -12.86 -11.99 -10.87
CA TYR A 227 -13.08 -12.79 -12.07
C TYR A 227 -12.83 -14.27 -11.80
N VAL A 228 -11.69 -14.64 -11.22
CA VAL A 228 -11.38 -16.05 -10.93
C VAL A 228 -12.32 -16.66 -9.88
N GLN A 229 -12.79 -15.88 -8.89
CA GLN A 229 -13.77 -16.36 -7.91
C GLN A 229 -15.11 -16.71 -8.56
N VAL A 230 -15.68 -15.81 -9.38
CA VAL A 230 -16.96 -16.06 -10.08
C VAL A 230 -16.86 -17.29 -10.98
N LEU A 231 -15.71 -17.48 -11.63
CA LEU A 231 -15.48 -18.65 -12.48
C LEU A 231 -15.39 -19.95 -11.68
N ALA A 232 -14.81 -19.93 -10.48
CA ALA A 232 -14.77 -21.10 -9.60
C ALA A 232 -16.17 -21.53 -9.13
N GLU A 233 -17.15 -20.64 -9.13
CA GLU A 233 -18.56 -20.95 -8.83
C GLU A 233 -19.32 -21.54 -10.02
N HIS A 234 -18.86 -21.29 -11.26
CA HIS A 234 -19.55 -21.66 -12.51
C HIS A 234 -18.74 -22.60 -13.41
N VAL A 235 -17.82 -23.39 -12.83
CA VAL A 235 -16.80 -24.20 -13.54
C VAL A 235 -17.36 -25.03 -14.70
N ASP A 236 -18.54 -25.62 -14.54
CA ASP A 236 -19.19 -26.48 -15.54
C ASP A 236 -19.55 -25.75 -16.85
N HIS A 237 -19.83 -24.44 -16.79
CA HIS A 237 -20.16 -23.62 -17.96
C HIS A 237 -18.91 -23.14 -18.72
N ILE A 238 -17.76 -23.05 -18.06
CA ILE A 238 -16.56 -22.35 -18.55
C ILE A 238 -15.53 -23.29 -19.18
N LEU A 239 -15.55 -24.58 -18.87
CA LEU A 239 -14.71 -25.58 -19.55
C LEU A 239 -14.90 -25.60 -21.09
N ARG A 240 -15.92 -24.89 -21.60
CA ARG A 240 -16.25 -24.73 -23.01
C ARG A 240 -15.91 -23.35 -23.60
N ASP A 241 -15.45 -22.39 -22.80
CA ASP A 241 -15.22 -21.01 -23.24
C ASP A 241 -13.75 -20.76 -23.63
N GLU A 242 -13.51 -20.63 -24.94
CA GLU A 242 -12.19 -20.35 -25.51
C GLU A 242 -11.70 -18.91 -25.20
N ASN A 243 -12.59 -18.00 -24.79
CA ASN A 243 -12.23 -16.61 -24.48
C ASN A 243 -11.53 -16.45 -23.12
N PHE A 244 -11.53 -17.49 -22.28
CA PHE A 244 -10.93 -17.42 -20.96
C PHE A 244 -9.41 -17.21 -21.02
N GLU A 245 -8.70 -17.97 -21.85
CA GLU A 245 -7.24 -17.85 -21.99
C GLU A 245 -6.84 -16.45 -22.48
N GLN A 246 -7.58 -15.90 -23.45
CA GLN A 246 -7.37 -14.53 -23.93
C GLN A 246 -7.57 -13.50 -22.81
N THR A 247 -8.57 -13.70 -21.95
CA THR A 247 -8.85 -12.79 -20.84
C THR A 247 -7.73 -12.82 -19.80
N ILE A 248 -7.20 -14.00 -19.47
CA ILE A 248 -6.03 -14.13 -18.59
C ILE A 248 -4.79 -13.47 -19.19
N MET A 249 -4.55 -13.64 -20.49
CA MET A 249 -3.46 -12.95 -21.19
C MET A 249 -3.62 -11.42 -21.12
N ARG A 250 -4.84 -10.89 -21.28
CA ARG A 250 -5.10 -9.45 -21.15
C ARG A 250 -4.79 -8.94 -19.73
N PHE A 251 -5.17 -9.68 -18.69
CA PHE A 251 -4.80 -9.33 -17.31
C PHE A 251 -3.27 -9.34 -17.12
N ASP A 252 -2.58 -10.34 -17.67
CA ASP A 252 -1.12 -10.42 -17.57
C ASP A 252 -0.42 -9.24 -18.27
N THR A 253 -0.84 -8.90 -19.49
CA THR A 253 -0.31 -7.74 -20.22
C THR A 253 -0.58 -6.44 -19.47
N ASN A 254 -1.79 -6.24 -18.93
CA ASN A 254 -2.12 -5.04 -18.17
C ASN A 254 -1.31 -4.92 -16.88
N PHE A 255 -1.21 -6.01 -16.11
CA PHE A 255 -0.42 -6.04 -14.88
C PHE A 255 1.06 -5.77 -15.17
N SER A 256 1.61 -6.47 -16.18
CA SER A 256 3.02 -6.29 -16.58
C SER A 256 3.29 -4.85 -17.02
N ARG A 257 2.41 -4.25 -17.83
CA ARG A 257 2.57 -2.87 -18.29
C ARG A 257 2.62 -1.89 -17.12
N HIS A 258 1.70 -1.98 -16.16
CA HIS A 258 1.70 -1.09 -15.00
C HIS A 258 2.87 -1.34 -14.03
N LEU A 259 3.31 -2.60 -13.89
CA LEU A 259 4.44 -2.91 -13.03
C LEU A 259 5.73 -2.32 -13.61
N LEU A 260 5.91 -2.43 -14.93
CA LEU A 260 7.06 -1.84 -15.61
C LEU A 260 7.01 -0.30 -15.58
N GLU A 261 5.82 0.29 -15.73
CA GLU A 261 5.60 1.73 -15.54
C GLU A 261 5.97 2.19 -14.12
N LEU A 262 5.62 1.40 -13.09
CA LEU A 262 5.99 1.68 -11.70
C LEU A 262 7.50 1.66 -11.50
N LEU A 263 8.16 0.60 -11.96
CA LEU A 263 9.61 0.43 -11.79
C LEU A 263 10.38 1.56 -12.49
N ASP A 264 10.00 1.90 -13.72
CA ASP A 264 10.62 3.00 -14.49
C ASP A 264 10.49 4.33 -13.74
N LYS A 265 9.31 4.62 -13.18
CA LYS A 265 9.05 5.84 -12.42
C LYS A 265 9.79 5.92 -11.10
N ILE A 266 9.90 4.80 -10.37
CA ILE A 266 10.70 4.74 -9.15
C ILE A 266 12.18 5.02 -9.47
N MET A 267 12.68 4.50 -10.59
CA MET A 267 14.06 4.73 -11.03
C MET A 267 14.30 6.20 -11.46
N ASP A 268 13.34 6.82 -12.13
CA ASP A 268 13.39 8.24 -12.45
C ASP A 268 13.40 9.10 -11.16
N GLU A 269 12.55 8.80 -10.17
CA GLU A 269 12.57 9.52 -8.89
C GLU A 269 13.88 9.30 -8.11
N PHE A 270 14.44 8.08 -8.14
CA PHE A 270 15.73 7.76 -7.52
C PHE A 270 16.88 8.60 -8.09
N THR A 271 16.98 8.69 -9.43
CA THR A 271 18.07 9.46 -10.09
C THR A 271 18.02 10.95 -9.76
N ASN A 272 16.83 11.49 -9.45
CA ASN A 272 16.65 12.89 -9.13
C ASN A 272 16.86 13.21 -7.64
N SER A 273 16.53 12.28 -6.73
CA SER A 273 16.50 12.56 -5.29
C SER A 273 17.61 11.90 -4.47
N TYR A 274 18.43 11.00 -5.05
CA TYR A 274 19.43 10.18 -4.32
C TYR A 274 18.86 9.41 -3.11
N GLU A 275 17.54 9.17 -3.07
CA GLU A 275 16.89 8.50 -1.95
C GLU A 275 17.03 6.98 -2.05
N HIS A 276 17.99 6.44 -1.32
CA HIS A 276 18.35 5.02 -1.34
C HIS A 276 17.21 4.05 -0.97
N LYS A 277 16.16 4.50 -0.26
CA LYS A 277 15.07 3.63 0.21
C LYS A 277 14.17 3.17 -0.94
N LEU A 278 13.81 4.06 -1.86
CA LEU A 278 13.01 3.73 -3.05
C LEU A 278 13.72 2.75 -3.99
N PHE A 279 15.05 2.66 -3.93
CA PHE A 279 15.80 1.68 -4.70
C PHE A 279 15.67 0.25 -4.16
N ASN A 280 15.49 0.07 -2.85
CA ASN A 280 15.39 -1.25 -2.23
C ASN A 280 14.18 -2.03 -2.74
N ILE A 281 13.05 -1.35 -2.97
CA ILE A 281 11.87 -1.99 -3.54
C ILE A 281 12.10 -2.48 -4.97
N VAL A 282 12.88 -1.75 -5.79
CA VAL A 282 13.22 -2.18 -7.15
C VAL A 282 14.03 -3.47 -7.11
N ASN A 283 15.07 -3.53 -6.26
CA ASN A 283 15.88 -4.74 -6.09
C ASN A 283 15.07 -5.94 -5.57
N ARG A 284 14.05 -5.71 -4.75
CA ARG A 284 13.18 -6.79 -4.26
C ARG A 284 12.20 -7.27 -5.31
N LEU A 285 11.57 -6.34 -6.02
CA LEU A 285 10.60 -6.65 -7.06
C LEU A 285 11.25 -7.34 -8.26
N ASP A 286 12.52 -7.04 -8.52
CA ASP A 286 13.29 -7.60 -9.63
C ASP A 286 14.58 -8.33 -9.20
N PHE A 287 14.51 -9.02 -8.07
CA PHE A 287 15.69 -9.69 -7.48
C PHE A 287 16.36 -10.71 -8.43
N ASN A 288 15.59 -11.33 -9.31
CA ASN A 288 16.08 -12.32 -10.27
C ASN A 288 16.28 -11.75 -11.69
N GLY A 289 16.15 -10.44 -11.88
CA GLY A 289 16.27 -9.78 -13.19
C GLY A 289 15.14 -10.13 -14.19
N TYR A 290 14.07 -10.78 -13.73
CA TYR A 290 12.95 -11.20 -14.58
C TYR A 290 12.26 -10.03 -15.30
N TYR A 291 12.14 -8.88 -14.62
CA TYR A 291 11.55 -7.67 -15.18
C TYR A 291 12.58 -6.84 -15.93
N THR A 292 13.85 -6.83 -15.50
CA THR A 292 14.96 -6.21 -16.24
C THR A 292 15.08 -6.77 -17.65
N GLU A 293 15.10 -8.09 -17.82
CA GLU A 293 15.18 -8.73 -19.15
C GLU A 293 13.99 -8.32 -20.05
N LYS A 294 12.78 -8.20 -19.47
CA LYS A 294 11.58 -7.75 -20.19
C LYS A 294 11.64 -6.27 -20.56
N LEU A 295 12.12 -5.41 -19.66
CA LEU A 295 12.33 -3.98 -19.93
C LEU A 295 13.35 -3.79 -21.05
N GLU A 296 14.44 -4.55 -21.02
CA GLU A 296 15.46 -4.54 -22.05
C GLU A 296 14.90 -4.98 -23.41
N ALA A 297 14.14 -6.08 -23.46
CA ALA A 297 13.48 -6.54 -24.68
C ALA A 297 12.50 -5.51 -25.26
N MET A 298 11.62 -4.93 -24.43
CA MET A 298 10.69 -3.89 -24.87
C MET A 298 11.40 -2.60 -25.30
N SER A 299 12.49 -2.23 -24.63
CA SER A 299 13.29 -1.05 -25.00
C SER A 299 14.03 -1.28 -26.33
N ALA A 300 14.49 -2.50 -26.60
CA ALA A 300 15.09 -2.90 -27.85
C ALA A 300 14.07 -2.87 -29.00
N GLU A 301 12.85 -3.37 -28.77
CA GLU A 301 11.74 -3.29 -29.73
C GLU A 301 11.34 -1.84 -30.04
N ARG A 302 11.23 -0.97 -29.01
CA ARG A 302 10.98 0.47 -29.20
C ARG A 302 12.12 1.16 -29.95
N THR A 303 13.37 0.82 -29.65
CA THR A 303 14.54 1.37 -30.36
C THR A 303 14.54 0.92 -31.82
N MET A 304 14.20 -0.34 -32.10
CA MET A 304 14.08 -0.86 -33.47
C MET A 304 12.91 -0.21 -34.23
N ALA A 305 11.78 0.03 -33.56
CA ALA A 305 10.64 0.76 -34.11
C ALA A 305 10.96 2.24 -34.38
N ASP A 306 11.69 2.89 -33.48
CA ASP A 306 12.20 4.26 -33.67
C ASP A 306 13.23 4.33 -34.80
N TYR A 307 14.08 3.31 -34.97
CA TYR A 307 15.01 3.22 -36.10
C TYR A 307 14.27 3.06 -37.44
N SER A 308 13.10 2.41 -37.45
CA SER A 308 12.23 2.38 -38.65
C SER A 308 11.45 3.68 -38.88
N LEU A 309 11.41 4.60 -37.90
CA LEU A 309 10.67 5.87 -37.97
C LEU A 309 11.58 7.13 -38.00
N ARG A 310 12.88 7.01 -37.70
CA ARG A 310 13.85 8.11 -37.70
C ARG A 310 14.99 7.87 -38.70
N GLU A 311 14.73 8.24 -39.96
CA GLU A 311 15.79 8.73 -40.84
C GLU A 311 16.12 10.22 -40.63
N GLU A 312 15.42 10.96 -39.75
CA GLU A 312 15.77 12.35 -39.46
C GLU A 312 15.78 12.69 -37.97
N SER A 313 16.83 13.43 -37.58
CA SER A 313 17.12 14.06 -36.29
C SER A 313 17.80 13.21 -35.21
N LYS A 314 19.14 13.32 -35.20
CA LYS A 314 20.06 12.84 -34.15
C LYS A 314 20.15 13.86 -33.01
N ASN A 315 19.84 13.43 -31.79
CA ASN A 315 20.62 13.60 -30.53
C ASN A 315 19.66 13.63 -29.33
N THR A 316 19.62 12.55 -28.53
CA THR A 316 19.45 12.57 -27.05
C THR A 316 19.37 11.19 -26.35
N SER A 317 19.43 10.04 -27.04
CA SER A 317 19.29 8.73 -26.36
C SER A 317 20.60 7.94 -26.29
N LYS A 318 21.46 8.25 -25.32
CA LYS A 318 22.63 7.40 -24.95
C LYS A 318 22.90 7.28 -23.46
N THR A 319 22.22 8.04 -22.59
CA THR A 319 22.54 8.09 -21.16
C THR A 319 21.81 7.02 -20.33
N PHE A 320 20.64 6.53 -20.77
CA PHE A 320 19.80 5.58 -20.02
C PHE A 320 20.38 4.15 -19.95
N LYS A 321 21.02 3.67 -21.04
CA LYS A 321 21.55 2.29 -21.14
C LYS A 321 22.74 2.00 -20.21
N SER A 322 23.55 3.00 -19.88
CA SER A 322 24.79 2.76 -19.13
C SER A 322 24.59 2.72 -17.62
N PHE A 323 23.49 3.26 -17.09
CA PHE A 323 23.22 3.30 -15.64
C PHE A 323 22.51 2.03 -15.14
N TYR A 324 21.56 1.48 -15.92
CA TYR A 324 20.84 0.25 -15.58
C TYR A 324 21.77 -0.97 -15.42
N VAL A 325 22.78 -1.12 -16.29
CA VAL A 325 23.69 -2.29 -16.29
C VAL A 325 24.71 -2.26 -15.14
N VAL A 326 25.13 -1.06 -14.70
CA VAL A 326 26.24 -0.91 -13.74
C VAL A 326 25.77 -1.02 -12.29
N ILE A 327 24.51 -0.69 -11.98
CA ILE A 327 24.02 -0.61 -10.59
C ILE A 327 23.59 -1.99 -10.03
N PHE A 328 23.10 -2.92 -10.85
CA PHE A 328 22.56 -4.21 -10.39
C PHE A 328 23.60 -5.33 -10.16
N GLN A 329 24.90 -5.05 -10.29
CA GLN A 329 25.96 -6.05 -10.07
C GLN A 329 26.45 -6.17 -8.61
N ALA A 330 25.85 -5.46 -7.65
CA ALA A 330 26.27 -5.53 -6.23
C ALA A 330 25.55 -6.67 -5.47
N PRO A 331 26.26 -7.66 -4.92
CA PRO A 331 25.64 -8.73 -4.15
C PRO A 331 25.26 -8.24 -2.76
N VAL A 332 23.97 -8.24 -2.44
CA VAL A 332 23.48 -8.03 -1.06
C VAL A 332 22.92 -9.35 -0.54
N ALA A 333 23.57 -9.91 0.48
CA ALA A 333 23.09 -11.08 1.19
C ALA A 333 21.96 -10.68 2.15
N VAL A 334 20.81 -11.35 2.08
CA VAL A 334 19.72 -11.20 3.06
C VAL A 334 19.32 -12.59 3.57
N PRO A 335 19.16 -12.78 4.90
CA PRO A 335 18.92 -14.08 5.50
C PRO A 335 17.53 -14.64 5.15
N SER A 336 17.51 -15.95 4.95
CA SER A 336 16.32 -16.72 4.61
C SER A 336 15.40 -16.94 5.82
N ARG A 337 14.10 -16.74 5.59
CA ARG A 337 12.94 -17.14 6.42
C ARG A 337 12.64 -16.27 7.65
N LEU A 338 11.84 -15.23 7.42
CA LEU A 338 10.90 -14.69 8.42
C LEU A 338 9.52 -14.64 7.76
N SER A 339 8.55 -15.32 8.36
CA SER A 339 7.14 -15.23 7.98
C SER A 339 6.63 -13.80 8.23
N PRO A 340 5.87 -13.18 7.32
CA PRO A 340 5.31 -11.86 7.55
C PRO A 340 4.35 -11.93 8.76
N PRO A 341 4.46 -11.00 9.73
CA PRO A 341 3.63 -11.04 10.92
C PRO A 341 2.17 -10.72 10.60
N SER A 342 1.26 -11.34 11.35
CA SER A 342 -0.19 -11.16 11.24
C SER A 342 -0.61 -9.70 11.50
N ILE A 343 -1.69 -9.22 10.88
CA ILE A 343 -2.30 -7.88 11.02
C ILE A 343 -2.47 -7.39 12.48
N LEU A 344 -2.45 -8.30 13.47
CA LEU A 344 -2.42 -7.94 14.89
C LEU A 344 -1.11 -7.27 15.32
N SER A 345 0.02 -7.52 14.65
CA SER A 345 1.25 -6.73 14.83
C SER A 345 1.15 -5.35 14.18
N LEU A 346 0.27 -5.15 13.17
CA LEU A 346 0.06 -3.88 12.49
C LEU A 346 -0.82 -2.93 13.31
N LEU A 347 -1.97 -3.43 13.82
CA LEU A 347 -2.74 -2.70 14.84
C LEU A 347 -1.90 -2.54 16.11
N GLY A 348 -1.14 -3.56 16.49
CA GLY A 348 -0.20 -3.49 17.60
C GLY A 348 0.92 -2.47 17.40
N MET A 349 1.41 -2.24 16.18
CA MET A 349 2.45 -1.24 15.89
C MET A 349 1.89 0.17 15.70
N CYS A 350 0.71 0.35 15.08
CA CYS A 350 0.02 1.65 15.11
C CYS A 350 -0.40 2.02 16.53
N LEU A 351 -0.96 1.08 17.31
CA LEU A 351 -1.27 1.28 18.73
C LEU A 351 0.00 1.40 19.56
N ALA A 352 1.11 0.71 19.24
CA ALA A 352 2.40 0.92 19.91
C ALA A 352 3.02 2.28 19.57
N SER A 353 2.85 2.78 18.34
CA SER A 353 3.27 4.13 17.95
C SER A 353 2.47 5.19 18.69
N ILE A 354 1.16 4.97 18.84
CA ILE A 354 0.30 5.84 19.64
C ILE A 354 0.63 5.70 21.13
N ARG A 355 0.90 4.49 21.63
CA ARG A 355 1.27 4.18 23.03
C ARG A 355 2.60 4.78 23.43
N ALA A 356 3.65 4.64 22.63
CA ALA A 356 4.96 5.23 22.91
C ALA A 356 4.90 6.76 22.84
N SER A 357 4.20 7.31 21.84
CA SER A 357 3.95 8.76 21.77
C SER A 357 3.14 9.26 22.97
N HIS A 358 2.19 8.47 23.48
CA HIS A 358 1.35 8.84 24.62
C HIS A 358 2.05 8.67 25.98
N GLU A 359 2.77 7.57 26.21
CA GLU A 359 3.56 7.30 27.43
C GLU A 359 4.68 8.34 27.59
N GLU A 360 5.39 8.69 26.51
CA GLU A 360 6.50 9.65 26.55
C GLU A 360 6.02 11.11 26.55
N ALA A 361 4.96 11.46 25.80
CA ALA A 361 4.37 12.80 25.89
C ALA A 361 3.75 13.07 27.26
N SER A 362 3.10 12.07 27.88
CA SER A 362 2.55 12.17 29.25
C SER A 362 3.65 12.27 30.30
N GLN A 363 4.74 11.50 30.17
CA GLN A 363 5.88 11.60 31.10
C GLN A 363 6.57 12.97 30.99
N ASN A 364 6.82 13.46 29.78
CA ASN A 364 7.45 14.77 29.59
C ASN A 364 6.53 15.92 30.03
N THR A 365 5.25 15.94 29.65
CA THR A 365 4.32 17.02 30.11
C THR A 365 4.10 17.01 31.62
N SER A 366 4.05 15.84 32.27
CA SER A 366 3.94 15.76 33.74
C SER A 366 5.21 16.22 34.48
N LEU A 367 6.39 16.03 33.89
CA LEU A 367 7.66 16.57 34.40
C LEU A 367 7.76 18.10 34.27
N PHE A 368 7.21 18.67 33.20
CA PHE A 368 7.19 20.12 32.98
C PHE A 368 6.12 20.84 33.82
N LEU A 369 4.93 20.27 34.00
CA LEU A 369 3.87 20.85 34.85
C LEU A 369 4.18 20.79 36.35
N ASN A 370 5.07 19.90 36.80
CA ASN A 370 5.56 19.86 38.19
C ASN A 370 6.78 20.78 38.45
N ARG A 371 7.29 21.47 37.41
CA ARG A 371 8.46 22.38 37.50
C ARG A 371 8.12 23.85 37.26
N ALA A 372 6.85 24.17 37.01
CA ALA A 372 6.29 25.53 37.02
C ALA A 372 5.44 25.71 38.28
#